data_AF-A0A7C3YRK6-F1
#
_entry.id   AF-A0A7C3YRK6-F1
#
_cell.length_a   1.000
_cell.length_b   1.000
_cell.length_c   1.000
_cell.angle_alpha   90.00
_cell.angle_beta   90.00
_cell.angle_gamma   90.00
#
_symmetry.space_group_name_H-M   'P 1'
#
loop_
_entity.id
_entity.type
_entity.pdbx_description
1 polymer ?
#
loop_
_entity_poly.entity_id
_entity_poly.type
_entity_poly.pdbx_seq_one_letter_code
_entity_poly.pdbx_strand_id
1 'polypeptide(L)'
;SPHVYIFDWLGTYSGFLGPIAGVLIADYWAVRRTRIDVPELYSPIGIYSYKNGFNPGAVAALVCGIVLALIGAFVPALVWLYNYAWFTGFVVSFLVYWFYMKSAGVKLGRSGEISLGE
;
A
#
# COMPACT_ATOMS: atom_id res chain seq x y z
N SER A 1 15.66 27.44 -14.93
CA SER A 1 17.01 26.85 -14.77
C SER A 1 16.89 25.34 -14.66
N PRO A 2 17.74 24.53 -15.34
CA PRO A 2 17.63 23.07 -15.42
C PRO A 2 17.57 22.34 -14.07
N HIS A 3 18.18 22.92 -13.03
CA HIS A 3 18.17 22.37 -11.67
C HIS A 3 16.76 22.22 -11.07
N VAL A 4 15.87 23.21 -11.30
CA VAL A 4 14.51 23.19 -10.74
C VAL A 4 13.70 22.00 -11.28
N TYR A 5 13.89 21.68 -12.57
CA TYR A 5 13.18 20.57 -13.21
C TYR A 5 13.56 19.19 -12.62
N ILE A 6 14.84 18.97 -12.32
CA ILE A 6 15.31 17.69 -11.75
C ILE A 6 14.80 17.51 -10.32
N PHE A 7 14.87 18.56 -9.50
CA PHE A 7 14.41 18.48 -8.11
C PHE A 7 12.89 18.33 -7.99
N ASP A 8 12.11 19.02 -8.82
CA ASP A 8 10.65 18.86 -8.83
C ASP A 8 10.24 17.46 -9.32
N TRP A 9 10.93 16.92 -10.33
CA TRP A 9 10.71 15.54 -10.79
C TRP A 9 11.04 14.51 -9.70
N LEU A 10 12.21 14.64 -9.05
CA LEU A 10 12.62 13.74 -7.97
C LEU A 10 11.67 13.83 -6.78
N GLY A 11 11.22 15.04 -6.44
CA GLY A 11 10.25 15.27 -5.36
C GLY A 11 8.92 14.59 -5.65
N THR A 12 8.42 14.72 -6.88
CA THR A 12 7.17 14.07 -7.30
C THR A 12 7.28 12.54 -7.28
N TYR A 13 8.36 11.98 -7.83
CA TYR A 13 8.63 10.53 -7.75
C TYR A 13 8.72 10.03 -6.30
N SER A 14 9.39 10.80 -5.45
CA SER A 14 9.49 10.49 -4.02
C SER A 14 8.10 10.49 -3.39
N GLY A 15 7.24 11.46 -3.72
CA GLY A 15 5.85 11.54 -3.27
C GLY A 15 5.04 10.28 -3.60
N PHE A 16 5.21 9.68 -4.78
CA PHE A 16 4.53 8.43 -5.16
C PHE A 16 4.99 7.21 -4.34
N LEU A 17 6.21 7.20 -3.83
CA LEU A 17 6.71 6.12 -2.97
C LEU A 17 5.97 6.08 -1.62
N GLY A 18 5.47 7.21 -1.13
CA GLY A 18 4.72 7.30 0.13
C GLY A 18 3.50 6.36 0.16
N PRO A 19 2.52 6.52 -0.75
CA PRO A 19 1.38 5.62 -0.90
C PRO A 19 1.75 4.14 -1.05
N ILE A 20 2.75 3.84 -1.89
CA ILE A 20 3.22 2.46 -2.13
C ILE A 20 3.74 1.86 -0.83
N ALA A 21 4.62 2.57 -0.12
CA ALA A 21 5.13 2.14 1.17
C ALA A 21 4.00 1.99 2.21
N GLY A 22 3.01 2.87 2.19
CA GLY A 22 1.84 2.82 3.08
C GLY A 22 1.05 1.52 2.93
N VAL A 23 0.73 1.12 1.68
CA VAL A 23 0.03 -0.14 1.40
C VAL A 23 0.88 -1.34 1.83
N LEU A 24 2.16 -1.36 1.48
CA LEU A 24 3.06 -2.48 1.78
C LEU A 24 3.26 -2.68 3.30
N ILE A 25 3.49 -1.60 4.04
CA ILE A 25 3.64 -1.66 5.49
C ILE A 25 2.31 -2.07 6.15
N ALA A 26 1.18 -1.54 5.68
CA ALA A 26 -0.13 -1.96 6.18
C ALA A 26 -0.38 -3.45 5.94
N ASP A 27 -0.06 -3.96 4.76
CA ASP A 27 -0.22 -5.38 4.44
C ASP A 27 0.66 -6.26 5.31
N TYR A 28 1.95 -5.95 5.39
CA TYR A 28 2.90 -6.80 6.08
C TYR A 28 2.73 -6.75 7.60
N TRP A 29 2.63 -5.56 8.19
CA TRP A 29 2.61 -5.41 9.66
C TRP A 29 1.21 -5.41 10.24
N ALA A 30 0.27 -4.67 9.66
CA ALA A 30 -1.06 -4.50 10.25
C ALA A 30 -2.02 -5.64 9.91
N VAL A 31 -2.05 -6.08 8.65
CA VAL A 31 -2.97 -7.13 8.18
C VAL A 31 -2.40 -8.52 8.46
N ARG A 32 -1.15 -8.78 8.03
CA ARG A 32 -0.54 -10.11 8.09
C ARG A 32 0.29 -10.37 9.34
N ARG A 33 0.55 -9.35 10.17
CA ARG A 33 1.34 -9.46 11.41
C ARG A 33 2.65 -10.21 11.20
N THR A 34 3.40 -9.81 10.16
CA THR A 34 4.69 -10.41 9.76
C THR A 34 4.65 -11.90 9.44
N ARG A 35 3.47 -12.45 9.09
CA ARG A 35 3.33 -13.84 8.63
C ARG A 35 3.01 -13.87 7.14
N ILE A 36 4.02 -14.18 6.34
CA ILE A 36 3.89 -14.43 4.90
C ILE A 36 4.14 -15.92 4.67
N ASP A 37 3.23 -16.56 3.93
CA ASP A 37 3.42 -17.91 3.43
C ASP A 37 4.16 -17.83 2.09
N VAL A 38 5.46 -18.13 2.12
CA VAL A 38 6.34 -18.04 0.94
C VAL A 38 5.91 -19.05 -0.14
N PRO A 39 5.64 -20.34 0.16
CA PRO A 39 5.11 -21.28 -0.83
C PRO A 39 3.87 -20.76 -1.57
N GLU A 40 2.92 -20.18 -0.85
CA GLU A 40 1.71 -19.65 -1.47
C GLU A 40 1.96 -18.41 -2.33
N LEU A 41 3.04 -17.65 -2.09
CA LEU A 41 3.44 -16.49 -2.90
C LEU A 41 3.91 -16.89 -4.31
N TYR A 42 4.46 -18.09 -4.45
CA TYR A 42 4.86 -18.67 -5.74
C TYR A 42 3.73 -19.46 -6.42
N SER A 43 2.58 -19.61 -5.76
CA SER A 43 1.43 -20.34 -6.32
C SER A 43 0.49 -19.40 -7.06
N PRO A 44 0.20 -19.63 -8.35
CA PRO A 44 -0.74 -18.81 -9.11
C PRO A 44 -2.20 -18.92 -8.62
N ILE A 45 -2.53 -19.94 -7.82
CA ILE A 45 -3.87 -20.19 -7.26
C ILE A 45 -3.88 -20.04 -5.72
N GLY A 46 -2.82 -19.50 -5.12
CA GLY A 46 -2.71 -19.32 -3.67
C GLY A 46 -3.63 -18.24 -3.09
N ILE A 47 -3.62 -18.10 -1.76
CA ILE A 47 -4.31 -17.05 -1.00
C ILE A 47 -3.96 -15.63 -1.44
N TYR A 48 -2.85 -15.46 -2.15
CA TYR A 48 -2.37 -14.18 -2.71
C TYR A 48 -2.92 -13.89 -4.11
N SER A 49 -3.67 -14.81 -4.73
CA SER A 49 -4.21 -14.63 -6.08
C SER A 49 -5.45 -13.70 -6.12
N TYR A 50 -6.01 -13.35 -4.95
CA TYR A 50 -7.13 -12.41 -4.77
C TYR A 50 -8.19 -12.50 -5.88
N LYS A 51 -8.52 -11.39 -6.55
CA LYS A 51 -9.44 -11.38 -7.70
C LYS A 51 -8.60 -11.18 -8.95
N ASN A 52 -8.40 -12.26 -9.72
CA ASN A 52 -7.68 -12.24 -10.99
C ASN A 52 -6.20 -11.79 -10.87
N GLY A 53 -5.53 -12.12 -9.75
CA GLY A 53 -4.14 -11.75 -9.46
C GLY A 53 -3.96 -10.38 -8.78
N PHE A 54 -5.04 -9.61 -8.58
CA PHE A 54 -4.97 -8.27 -7.98
C PHE A 54 -5.80 -8.16 -6.71
N ASN A 55 -5.26 -7.45 -5.72
CA ASN A 55 -6.02 -7.02 -4.55
C ASN A 55 -6.70 -5.66 -4.84
N PRO A 56 -8.03 -5.63 -5.05
CA PRO A 56 -8.74 -4.39 -5.33
C PRO A 56 -8.64 -3.38 -4.18
N GLY A 57 -8.49 -3.86 -2.94
CA GLY A 57 -8.24 -3.02 -1.77
C GLY A 57 -6.90 -2.32 -1.80
N ALA A 58 -5.85 -3.00 -2.26
CA ALA A 58 -4.52 -2.42 -2.43
C ALA A 58 -4.55 -1.29 -3.46
N VAL A 59 -5.18 -1.55 -4.61
CA VAL A 59 -5.31 -0.56 -5.70
C VAL A 59 -6.13 0.65 -5.25
N ALA A 60 -7.28 0.43 -4.61
CA ALA A 60 -8.12 1.51 -4.10
C ALA A 60 -7.38 2.36 -3.06
N ALA A 61 -6.66 1.74 -2.13
CA ALA A 61 -5.87 2.44 -1.12
C ALA A 61 -4.77 3.32 -1.74
N LEU A 62 -4.05 2.78 -2.73
CA LEU A 62 -3.00 3.50 -3.45
C LEU A 62 -3.56 4.73 -4.18
N VAL A 63 -4.68 4.56 -4.90
CA VAL A 63 -5.35 5.65 -5.61
C VAL A 63 -5.85 6.70 -4.62
N CYS A 64 -6.50 6.31 -3.53
CA CYS A 64 -6.96 7.24 -2.50
C CYS A 64 -5.80 8.04 -1.88
N GLY A 65 -4.67 7.40 -1.58
CA GLY A 65 -3.49 8.07 -1.05
C GLY A 65 -2.89 9.10 -2.01
N ILE A 66 -2.79 8.76 -3.30
CA ILE A 66 -2.30 9.68 -4.33
C ILE A 66 -3.26 10.87 -4.48
N VAL A 67 -4.56 10.62 -4.56
CA VAL A 67 -5.58 11.68 -4.71
C VAL A 67 -5.56 12.63 -3.51
N LEU A 68 -5.49 12.11 -2.28
CA LEU A 68 -5.41 12.97 -1.09
C LEU A 68 -4.07 13.70 -0.97
N ALA A 69 -2.96 13.11 -1.42
CA ALA A 69 -1.68 13.83 -1.45
C ALA A 69 -1.73 15.02 -2.43
N LEU A 70 -2.41 14.85 -3.57
CA LEU A 70 -2.53 15.88 -4.61
C LEU A 70 -3.65 16.90 -4.36
N ILE A 71 -4.64 16.60 -3.52
CA ILE A 71 -5.77 17.51 -3.26
C ILE A 71 -5.31 18.86 -2.68
N GLY A 72 -4.19 18.87 -1.95
CA GLY A 72 -3.60 20.08 -1.40
C GLY A 72 -3.08 21.06 -2.45
N ALA A 73 -2.89 20.62 -3.71
CA ALA A 73 -2.57 21.52 -4.83
C ALA A 73 -3.79 22.29 -5.34
N PHE A 74 -5.00 21.76 -5.15
CA PHE A 74 -6.25 22.38 -5.62
C PHE A 74 -6.97 23.17 -4.52
N VAL A 75 -6.79 22.79 -3.26
CA VAL A 75 -7.45 23.41 -2.11
C VAL A 75 -6.41 24.13 -1.25
N PRO A 76 -6.39 25.49 -1.22
CA PRO A 76 -5.40 26.26 -0.47
C PRO A 76 -5.35 25.94 1.03
N ALA A 77 -6.50 25.59 1.62
CA ALA A 77 -6.60 25.18 3.03
C ALA A 77 -5.89 23.84 3.33
N LEU A 78 -5.63 23.02 2.30
CA LEU A 78 -4.98 21.71 2.40
C LEU A 78 -3.57 21.71 1.81
N VAL A 79 -2.97 22.87 1.51
CA VAL A 79 -1.58 22.96 0.99
C VAL A 79 -0.57 22.23 1.88
N TRP A 80 -0.82 22.17 3.19
CA TRP A 80 0.02 21.40 4.12
C TRP A 80 0.04 19.88 3.80
N LEU A 81 -1.05 19.30 3.28
CA LEU A 81 -1.06 17.90 2.81
C LEU A 81 -0.13 17.71 1.62
N TYR A 82 -0.05 18.71 0.75
CA TYR A 82 0.80 18.69 -0.45
C TYR A 82 2.28 18.88 -0.09
N ASN A 83 2.60 19.80 0.82
CA ASN A 83 3.96 19.99 1.33
C ASN A 83 4.50 18.71 2.01
N TYR A 84 3.62 17.92 2.61
CA TYR A 84 3.94 16.61 3.20
C TYR A 84 3.33 15.46 2.40
N ALA A 85 3.22 15.59 1.07
CA ALA A 85 2.56 14.61 0.19
C ALA A 85 3.02 13.17 0.43
N TRP A 86 4.31 12.98 0.74
CA TRP A 86 4.87 11.68 1.12
C TRP A 86 4.18 11.08 2.35
N PHE A 87 4.12 11.82 3.46
CA PHE A 87 3.50 11.38 4.70
C PHE A 87 1.99 11.25 4.58
N THR A 88 1.34 12.20 3.92
CA THR A 88 -0.10 12.18 3.64
C THR A 88 -0.46 10.92 2.86
N GLY A 89 0.23 10.68 1.74
CA GLY A 89 -0.01 9.53 0.88
C GLY A 89 0.24 8.21 1.61
N PHE A 90 1.31 8.15 2.41
CA PHE A 90 1.62 7.00 3.26
C PHE A 90 0.49 6.69 4.26
N VAL A 91 0.11 7.67 5.09
CA VAL A 91 -0.88 7.50 6.16
C VAL A 91 -2.26 7.16 5.59
N VAL A 92 -2.68 7.86 4.54
CA VAL A 92 -3.98 7.61 3.90
C VAL A 92 -4.02 6.21 3.29
N SER A 93 -3.02 5.82 2.51
CA SER A 93 -2.99 4.49 1.89
C SER A 93 -2.93 3.39 2.94
N PHE A 94 -2.16 3.60 4.01
CA PHE A 94 -2.09 2.67 5.14
C PHE A 94 -3.46 2.45 5.78
N LEU A 95 -4.16 3.53 6.13
CA LEU A 95 -5.45 3.46 6.82
C LEU A 95 -6.55 2.87 5.94
N VAL A 96 -6.62 3.30 4.66
CA VAL A 96 -7.61 2.79 3.71
C VAL A 96 -7.40 1.30 3.47
N TYR A 97 -6.16 0.88 3.24
CA TYR A 97 -5.85 -0.54 3.05
C TYR A 97 -6.17 -1.36 4.29
N TRP A 98 -5.74 -0.89 5.46
CA TRP A 98 -5.97 -1.58 6.72
C TRP A 98 -7.47 -1.75 7.01
N PHE A 99 -8.27 -0.70 6.82
CA PHE A 99 -9.72 -0.76 7.02
C PHE A 99 -10.39 -1.71 6.02
N TYR A 100 -10.01 -1.62 4.74
CA TYR A 100 -10.53 -2.49 3.68
C TYR A 100 -10.24 -3.96 3.99
N MET A 101 -8.98 -4.29 4.27
CA MET A 101 -8.57 -5.67 4.56
C MET A 101 -9.16 -6.20 5.87
N LYS A 102 -9.32 -5.35 6.90
CA LYS A 102 -10.01 -5.71 8.13
C LYS A 102 -11.48 -6.07 7.86
N SER A 103 -12.16 -5.32 7.00
CA SER A 103 -13.55 -5.59 6.63
C SER A 103 -13.70 -6.82 5.71
N ALA A 104 -12.69 -7.11 4.89
CA ALA A 104 -12.71 -8.21 3.94
C ALA A 104 -12.44 -9.60 4.57
N GLY A 105 -12.11 -9.67 5.87
CA GLY A 105 -11.90 -10.94 6.57
C GLY A 105 -10.81 -11.80 5.95
N VAL A 106 -9.59 -11.24 5.82
CA VAL A 106 -8.47 -11.91 5.15
C VAL A 106 -8.24 -13.31 5.73
N LYS A 107 -8.36 -14.32 4.87
CA LYS A 107 -7.96 -15.69 5.18
C LYS A 107 -6.45 -15.71 5.29
N LEU A 108 -5.95 -15.67 6.52
CA LEU A 108 -4.56 -15.98 6.82
C LEU A 108 -4.33 -17.42 6.40
N GLY A 109 -3.37 -17.66 5.51
CA GLY A 109 -2.95 -19.02 5.15
C GLY A 109 -2.74 -19.81 6.43
N ARG A 110 -3.46 -20.92 6.58
CA ARG A 110 -3.18 -21.87 7.66
C ARG A 110 -1.77 -22.35 7.38
N SER A 111 -0.82 -21.96 8.22
CA SER A 111 0.50 -22.57 8.31
C SER A 111 0.29 -24.08 8.29
N GLY A 112 0.48 -24.69 7.12
CA GLY A 112 0.42 -26.12 6.97
C GLY A 112 1.40 -26.69 7.99
N GLU A 113 0.93 -27.70 8.72
CA GLU A 113 1.80 -28.62 9.42
C GLU A 113 3.02 -28.88 8.55
N ILE A 114 4.18 -28.47 9.04
CA ILE A 114 5.43 -29.04 8.56
C ILE A 114 5.28 -30.50 8.96
N SER A 115 4.94 -31.34 7.97
CA SER A 115 4.93 -32.78 8.10
C SER A 115 6.34 -33.20 8.53
N LEU A 116 6.53 -33.25 9.85
CA LEU A 116 7.51 -34.10 10.50
C LEU A 116 7.08 -35.52 10.17
N GLY A 117 7.71 -36.15 9.18
CA GLY A 117 7.43 -37.54 8.86
C GLY A 117 7.99 -37.98 7.52
N GLU A 118 9.17 -38.59 7.61
CA GLU A 118 9.74 -39.63 6.71
C GLU A 118 10.46 -39.18 5.44
#